data_AF-A0A1Y1WEL1-F1
#
_entry.id   AF-A0A1Y1WEL1-F1
#
_cell.length_a   1.000
_cell.length_b   1.000
_cell.length_c   1.000
_cell.angle_alpha   90.00
_cell.angle_beta   90.00
_cell.angle_gamma   90.00
#
_symmetry.space_group_name_H-M   'P 1'
#
loop_
_entity.id
_entity.type
_entity.pdbx_description
1 polymer ?
#
loop_
_entity_poly.entity_id
_entity_poly.type
_entity_poly.pdbx_seq_one_letter_code
_entity_poly.pdbx_strand_id
1 'polypeptide(L)'
;MHSAAHDDWDSRFPVDSAFLPSISLLQEHCASYPQQLIQPVPKPMPHFLRSTSPALSARRNASLRNLAALARPSPTSPRLIPTPFSGSEPITSMRTAHTPDSDVEYVGRPIESTAQFLEWYGAVEEQLAQGQDMEAHAFAELLRQRSTQCAHMQKCIEDVQGLLTLMSDGYRRVCAQTESVKTACQGLQSRQAQLSDASGRISETLRVYDSLAPIAQLVNRPGDRVCLDKGFLPALDRCESAIEFLGQHPARDSELYLMRFSQCRMRALTLIKIHALRVFRSLSNESMREPQSAHTRFQAASRSLSPLLRALQTRAHQPTERQVWVDVVTAYFAARRAFLRPHLKRNLDRISSESAQAGDAPVDAMRDWCAFTMGLCADEHRLYSEFFEVEPEDVEMLRGHLDQTMAAFYEHVRPLIIHESDVHVLASLSLTLLTFQRSAPDYDEDAGGLEEHGLDAFYAAIDHTLQDAQQRLAYKAQSFIHAHISAFRISSPAPTTQWLNACRTLHISDANVLQTMLDQLPEDQRTALDYVHPPVTSYRWLVDQIDGCLDEHVLEGILEEAAAACKQNLLAQGARFVREQCAKESEAEQLAHLFVTWNLLRMHQSVLQ
;
A
#
# COMPACT_ATOMS: atom_id res chain seq x y z
N MET A 1 51.17 15.80 -17.43
CA MET A 1 50.58 14.70 -16.63
C MET A 1 50.46 13.41 -17.44
N HIS A 2 51.57 12.89 -17.99
CA HIS A 2 51.62 11.57 -18.65
C HIS A 2 52.78 10.70 -18.14
N SER A 3 53.51 11.15 -17.11
CA SER A 3 54.58 10.37 -16.46
C SER A 3 54.06 9.42 -15.38
N ALA A 4 52.83 9.60 -14.90
CA ALA A 4 52.28 8.81 -13.79
C ALA A 4 51.69 7.44 -14.23
N ALA A 5 51.74 7.11 -15.53
CA ALA A 5 51.21 5.85 -16.07
C ALA A 5 52.29 4.81 -16.41
N HIS A 6 53.57 5.19 -16.47
CA HIS A 6 54.67 4.25 -16.73
C HIS A 6 55.23 3.64 -15.44
N ASP A 7 55.34 4.40 -14.35
CA ASP A 7 55.81 3.90 -13.05
C ASP A 7 54.89 2.83 -12.42
N ASP A 8 53.59 2.83 -12.77
CA ASP A 8 52.61 1.83 -12.31
C ASP A 8 52.72 0.48 -13.06
N TRP A 9 53.44 0.43 -14.20
CA TRP A 9 53.70 -0.82 -14.94
C TRP A 9 55.00 -1.51 -14.49
N ASP A 10 56.08 -0.76 -14.29
CA ASP A 10 57.37 -1.30 -13.85
C ASP A 10 57.33 -1.83 -12.40
N SER A 11 56.44 -1.29 -11.56
CA SER A 11 56.20 -1.80 -10.19
C SER A 11 55.32 -3.06 -10.16
N ARG A 12 54.48 -3.29 -11.17
CA ARG A 12 53.56 -4.44 -11.25
C ARG A 12 54.15 -5.64 -11.98
N PHE A 13 55.17 -5.44 -12.82
CA PHE A 13 55.85 -6.48 -13.57
C PHE A 13 57.37 -6.22 -13.62
N PRO A 14 58.12 -6.43 -12.52
CA PRO A 14 59.56 -6.24 -12.55
C PRO A 14 60.19 -7.16 -13.59
N VAL A 15 61.01 -6.60 -14.48
CA VAL A 15 61.71 -7.36 -15.52
C VAL A 15 62.60 -8.38 -14.84
N ASP A 16 62.25 -9.67 -14.97
CA ASP A 16 63.02 -10.75 -14.38
C ASP A 16 64.42 -10.77 -15.00
N SER A 17 65.45 -10.92 -14.17
CA SER A 17 66.86 -10.81 -14.57
C SER A 17 67.26 -11.81 -15.67
N ALA A 18 66.47 -12.87 -15.85
CA ALA A 18 66.60 -13.86 -16.91
C ALA A 18 66.24 -13.35 -18.32
N PHE A 19 65.45 -12.26 -18.45
CA PHE A 19 65.03 -11.72 -19.75
C PHE A 19 65.88 -10.54 -20.24
N LEU A 20 66.68 -9.93 -19.36
CA LEU A 20 67.59 -8.84 -19.70
C LEU A 20 68.58 -9.18 -20.85
N PRO A 21 69.17 -10.41 -20.92
CA PRO A 21 70.05 -10.78 -22.02
C PRO A 21 69.33 -10.84 -23.37
N SER A 22 68.05 -11.20 -23.37
CA SER A 22 67.23 -11.30 -24.58
C SER A 22 66.81 -9.91 -25.08
N ILE A 23 66.52 -9.00 -24.15
CA ILE A 23 66.21 -7.60 -24.45
C ILE A 23 67.44 -6.87 -24.98
N SER A 24 68.62 -7.10 -24.39
CA SER A 24 69.88 -6.51 -24.90
C SER A 24 70.23 -7.03 -26.30
N LEU A 25 69.97 -8.31 -26.59
CA LEU A 25 70.22 -8.90 -27.92
C LEU A 25 69.25 -8.32 -28.98
N LEU A 26 68.01 -8.04 -28.59
CA LEU A 26 67.01 -7.38 -29.44
C LEU A 26 67.37 -5.91 -29.68
N GLN A 27 67.88 -5.22 -28.67
CA GLN A 27 68.36 -3.85 -28.77
C GLN A 27 69.60 -3.73 -29.67
N GLU A 28 70.53 -4.70 -29.59
CA GLU A 28 71.71 -4.79 -30.45
C GLU A 28 71.31 -5.10 -31.92
N HIS A 29 70.30 -5.95 -32.12
CA HIS A 29 69.72 -6.19 -33.46
C HIS A 29 68.99 -4.97 -34.03
N CYS A 30 68.24 -4.22 -33.22
CA CYS A 30 67.55 -3.01 -33.68
C CYS A 30 68.50 -1.84 -33.97
N ALA A 31 69.65 -1.76 -33.28
CA ALA A 31 70.69 -0.76 -33.55
C ALA A 31 71.44 -1.00 -34.87
N SER A 32 71.37 -2.22 -35.42
CA SER A 32 72.10 -2.62 -36.64
C SER A 32 71.39 -2.29 -37.96
N TYR A 33 70.15 -1.77 -37.94
CA TYR A 33 69.42 -1.37 -39.15
C TYR A 33 69.38 0.16 -39.32
N PRO A 34 69.92 0.72 -40.42
CA PRO A 34 69.97 2.17 -40.62
C PRO A 34 68.58 2.77 -40.85
N GLN A 35 68.20 3.67 -39.95
CA GLN A 35 67.06 4.57 -40.07
C GLN A 35 67.27 5.51 -41.26
N GLN A 36 66.55 5.32 -42.37
CA GLN A 36 66.40 6.38 -43.36
C GLN A 36 64.97 6.47 -43.89
N LEU A 37 64.39 7.63 -43.57
CA LEU A 37 63.41 8.41 -44.35
C LEU A 37 61.97 7.86 -44.36
N ILE A 38 61.07 8.56 -43.66
CA ILE A 38 60.21 9.55 -44.33
C ILE A 38 59.52 10.49 -43.30
N GLN A 39 59.60 11.76 -43.68
CA GLN A 39 58.99 13.00 -43.18
C GLN A 39 57.45 13.05 -43.36
N PRO A 40 56.75 14.13 -42.92
CA PRO A 40 55.33 14.08 -42.60
C PRO A 40 54.37 14.24 -43.80
N VAL A 41 53.13 13.78 -43.59
CA VAL A 41 51.99 13.79 -44.52
C VAL A 41 51.31 15.17 -44.57
N PRO A 42 50.81 15.60 -45.75
CA PRO A 42 49.56 16.37 -45.85
C PRO A 42 48.47 15.62 -46.65
N LYS A 43 47.23 15.67 -46.14
CA LYS A 43 45.96 15.18 -46.76
C LYS A 43 45.28 16.34 -47.55
N PRO A 44 44.08 16.21 -48.19
CA PRO A 44 43.19 15.04 -48.41
C PRO A 44 42.48 14.88 -49.80
N MET A 45 41.98 13.65 -50.03
CA MET A 45 40.67 13.23 -50.61
C MET A 45 40.34 13.38 -52.14
N PRO A 46 39.38 12.59 -52.71
CA PRO A 46 38.99 11.21 -52.36
C PRO A 46 38.52 10.26 -53.52
N HIS A 47 38.42 8.96 -53.15
CA HIS A 47 37.58 7.84 -53.66
C HIS A 47 37.72 7.35 -55.13
N PHE A 48 38.18 6.10 -55.32
CA PHE A 48 37.37 4.91 -55.66
C PHE A 48 38.27 3.67 -55.93
N LEU A 49 37.89 2.54 -55.31
CA LEU A 49 38.08 1.12 -55.66
C LEU A 49 39.27 0.70 -56.58
N ARG A 50 40.10 -0.28 -56.14
CA ARG A 50 39.95 -1.72 -56.47
C ARG A 50 41.25 -2.52 -56.19
N SER A 51 41.10 -3.58 -55.37
CA SER A 51 41.76 -4.90 -55.46
C SER A 51 43.28 -5.02 -55.70
N THR A 52 43.99 -5.70 -54.79
CA THR A 52 44.76 -6.92 -55.11
C THR A 52 45.21 -7.66 -53.83
N SER A 53 44.92 -8.96 -53.78
CA SER A 53 45.61 -9.97 -52.94
C SER A 53 46.95 -10.35 -53.61
N PRO A 54 47.74 -11.38 -53.21
CA PRO A 54 47.72 -12.27 -52.02
C PRO A 54 49.13 -12.55 -51.39
N ALA A 55 49.14 -13.35 -50.30
CA ALA A 55 50.16 -14.36 -49.95
C ALA A 55 51.62 -13.89 -49.59
N LEU A 56 52.38 -14.46 -48.64
CA LEU A 56 52.29 -15.74 -47.94
C LEU A 56 53.38 -15.87 -46.84
N SER A 57 53.29 -16.98 -46.08
CA SER A 57 54.27 -17.59 -45.16
C SER A 57 54.34 -17.06 -43.71
N ALA A 58 54.63 -17.88 -42.70
CA ALA A 58 54.26 -19.25 -42.40
C ALA A 58 54.45 -19.44 -40.87
N ARG A 59 53.47 -20.15 -40.27
CA ARG A 59 53.61 -21.19 -39.21
C ARG A 59 55.07 -21.61 -38.89
N ARG A 60 55.48 -22.03 -37.68
CA ARG A 60 54.90 -22.33 -36.35
C ARG A 60 56.08 -22.91 -35.53
N ASN A 61 56.01 -22.89 -34.20
CA ASN A 61 56.39 -24.00 -33.30
C ASN A 61 55.75 -23.72 -31.93
N ALA A 62 54.67 -24.42 -31.57
CA ALA A 62 54.61 -25.66 -30.77
C ALA A 62 54.53 -25.33 -29.26
N SER A 63 53.52 -25.74 -28.50
CA SER A 63 53.12 -27.12 -28.26
C SER A 63 51.81 -27.18 -27.46
N LEU A 64 50.92 -28.11 -27.79
CA LEU A 64 49.85 -28.55 -26.89
C LEU A 64 49.91 -30.06 -26.76
N ARG A 65 50.06 -30.47 -25.51
CA ARG A 65 50.01 -31.84 -25.02
C ARG A 65 48.56 -32.28 -24.84
N ASN A 66 48.35 -33.57 -25.08
CA ASN A 66 47.40 -34.49 -24.47
C ASN A 66 46.09 -34.83 -25.19
N LEU A 67 45.81 -36.14 -25.08
CA LEU A 67 44.57 -36.89 -25.26
C LEU A 67 44.30 -37.28 -26.73
N ALA A 68 44.75 -38.42 -27.26
CA ALA A 68 44.83 -39.79 -26.71
C ALA A 68 43.47 -40.30 -26.19
N ALA A 69 42.63 -40.84 -27.09
CA ALA A 69 41.67 -41.90 -26.79
C ALA A 69 41.14 -42.58 -28.07
N LEU A 70 41.53 -43.84 -28.26
CA LEU A 70 40.72 -45.00 -28.75
C LEU A 70 40.23 -44.98 -30.23
N ALA A 71 40.24 -46.06 -31.03
CA ALA A 71 40.78 -47.41 -31.00
C ALA A 71 40.71 -48.00 -32.44
N ARG A 72 41.61 -48.94 -32.76
CA ARG A 72 41.80 -49.73 -34.02
C ARG A 72 40.67 -50.75 -34.30
N PRO A 73 40.63 -51.57 -35.41
CA PRO A 73 41.68 -52.00 -36.39
C PRO A 73 41.30 -51.84 -37.91
N SER A 74 42.19 -51.59 -38.90
CA SER A 74 43.15 -52.44 -39.67
C SER A 74 42.55 -53.73 -40.31
N PRO A 75 42.94 -54.22 -41.52
CA PRO A 75 44.13 -53.96 -42.38
C PRO A 75 43.78 -53.56 -43.85
N THR A 76 44.66 -53.16 -44.79
CA THR A 76 45.91 -53.78 -45.28
C THR A 76 46.72 -52.77 -46.14
N SER A 77 48.06 -52.85 -45.98
CA SER A 77 49.24 -52.20 -46.59
C SER A 77 49.30 -52.06 -48.15
N PRO A 78 50.33 -51.39 -48.77
CA PRO A 78 51.62 -50.92 -48.21
C PRO A 78 52.06 -49.47 -48.49
N ARG A 79 52.98 -49.03 -47.62
CA ARG A 79 53.78 -47.80 -47.64
C ARG A 79 54.99 -47.93 -48.57
N LEU A 80 55.39 -46.82 -49.18
CA LEU A 80 56.80 -46.44 -49.41
C LEU A 80 56.93 -44.91 -49.29
N ILE A 81 57.76 -44.44 -48.36
CA ILE A 81 58.34 -43.08 -48.38
C ILE A 81 59.86 -43.26 -48.25
N PRO A 82 60.66 -42.55 -49.06
CA PRO A 82 62.13 -42.64 -49.08
C PRO A 82 62.79 -41.62 -48.13
N THR A 83 64.09 -41.81 -47.89
CA THR A 83 65.16 -40.81 -47.63
C THR A 83 66.39 -41.54 -47.04
N PRO A 84 67.59 -40.94 -46.96
CA PRO A 84 68.23 -39.98 -47.85
C PRO A 84 69.70 -40.35 -48.17
N PHE A 85 70.32 -39.53 -49.02
CA PHE A 85 71.71 -39.54 -49.49
C PHE A 85 72.80 -39.46 -48.40
N SER A 86 73.91 -40.15 -48.65
CA SER A 86 75.31 -39.81 -48.30
C SER A 86 76.20 -40.79 -49.09
N GLY A 87 77.25 -40.48 -49.85
CA GLY A 87 78.18 -39.35 -49.82
C GLY A 87 79.59 -39.88 -49.54
N SER A 88 80.37 -40.22 -50.58
CA SER A 88 81.86 -40.16 -50.67
C SER A 88 82.41 -41.07 -51.78
N GLU A 89 82.79 -40.46 -52.91
CA GLU A 89 84.14 -40.43 -53.54
C GLU A 89 85.17 -41.59 -53.34
N PRO A 90 86.26 -41.70 -54.15
CA PRO A 90 86.53 -41.22 -55.52
C PRO A 90 87.42 -42.17 -56.39
N ILE A 91 87.92 -41.65 -57.52
CA ILE A 91 89.17 -42.01 -58.24
C ILE A 91 89.15 -43.15 -59.29
N THR A 92 89.78 -42.81 -60.42
CA THR A 92 90.23 -43.60 -61.59
C THR A 92 89.14 -43.88 -62.64
N SER A 93 89.23 -43.45 -63.89
CA SER A 93 90.44 -43.34 -64.70
C SER A 93 90.39 -42.13 -65.64
N MET A 94 91.47 -41.37 -65.58
CA MET A 94 91.89 -40.46 -66.63
C MET A 94 92.04 -41.22 -67.96
N ARG A 95 91.50 -40.60 -69.01
CA ARG A 95 92.24 -40.11 -70.17
C ARG A 95 93.67 -40.69 -70.34
N THR A 96 93.78 -41.70 -71.19
CA THR A 96 94.88 -41.88 -72.13
C THR A 96 94.19 -41.91 -73.50
N ALA A 97 94.11 -40.85 -74.30
CA ALA A 97 95.25 -40.16 -74.90
C ALA A 97 96.36 -41.15 -75.29
N HIS A 98 95.98 -42.14 -76.11
CA HIS A 98 96.88 -42.76 -77.07
C HIS A 98 96.42 -42.33 -78.46
N THR A 99 96.81 -41.13 -78.85
CA THR A 99 97.32 -40.89 -80.20
C THR A 99 98.83 -40.71 -80.03
N PRO A 100 99.71 -41.01 -81.01
CA PRO A 100 99.57 -41.76 -82.26
C PRO A 100 100.70 -42.82 -82.43
N ASP A 101 100.39 -44.04 -82.86
CA ASP A 101 101.42 -44.99 -83.37
C ASP A 101 100.78 -45.96 -84.38
N SER A 102 100.12 -45.38 -85.37
CA SER A 102 100.40 -45.77 -86.75
C SER A 102 101.30 -44.65 -87.26
N ASP A 103 102.56 -44.68 -86.84
CA ASP A 103 103.57 -45.41 -87.57
C ASP A 103 103.36 -45.30 -89.09
N VAL A 104 104.22 -44.47 -89.67
CA VAL A 104 105.08 -44.87 -90.78
C VAL A 104 104.43 -44.86 -92.17
N GLU A 105 104.93 -43.88 -92.93
CA GLU A 105 105.22 -44.00 -94.36
C GLU A 105 104.05 -44.16 -95.34
N TYR A 106 103.37 -43.06 -95.66
CA TYR A 106 103.02 -42.86 -97.08
C TYR A 106 103.16 -41.43 -97.60
N VAL A 107 104.00 -40.56 -97.01
CA VAL A 107 104.42 -39.33 -97.72
C VAL A 107 105.90 -39.04 -97.50
N GLY A 108 106.71 -40.10 -97.42
CA GLY A 108 108.14 -40.03 -97.79
C GLY A 108 108.36 -40.34 -99.26
N ARG A 109 107.30 -40.66 -100.02
CA ARG A 109 107.38 -40.78 -101.48
C ARG A 109 107.13 -39.41 -102.10
N PRO A 110 107.82 -39.06 -103.19
CA PRO A 110 107.67 -37.75 -103.79
C PRO A 110 106.20 -37.55 -104.17
N ILE A 111 105.67 -36.36 -103.90
CA ILE A 111 104.35 -35.97 -104.39
C ILE A 111 104.50 -35.83 -105.91
N GLU A 112 104.23 -36.91 -106.64
CA GLU A 112 104.32 -36.94 -108.11
C GLU A 112 102.99 -36.51 -108.75
N SER A 113 101.96 -36.19 -107.94
CA SER A 113 100.66 -35.77 -108.44
C SER A 113 99.92 -34.81 -107.50
N THR A 114 99.33 -33.79 -108.12
CA THR A 114 98.52 -32.71 -107.51
C THR A 114 97.38 -33.21 -106.63
N ALA A 115 96.90 -34.44 -106.83
CA ALA A 115 95.85 -35.03 -106.01
C ALA A 115 96.26 -35.18 -104.53
N GLN A 116 97.53 -35.49 -104.25
CA GLN A 116 98.01 -35.74 -102.88
C GLN A 116 98.17 -34.44 -102.05
N PHE A 117 98.34 -33.27 -102.68
CA PHE A 117 98.46 -31.99 -101.98
C PHE A 117 97.12 -31.46 -101.47
N LEU A 118 96.06 -31.59 -102.28
CA LEU A 118 94.72 -31.12 -101.92
C LEU A 118 94.12 -31.96 -100.78
N GLU A 119 94.43 -33.25 -100.74
CA GLU A 119 94.02 -34.14 -99.66
C GLU A 119 94.65 -33.76 -98.31
N TRP A 120 95.92 -33.34 -98.33
CA TRP A 120 96.60 -32.86 -97.12
C TRP A 120 96.07 -31.50 -96.63
N TYR A 121 95.86 -30.54 -97.53
CA TYR A 121 95.40 -29.20 -97.15
C TYR A 121 93.99 -29.22 -96.54
N GLY A 122 93.07 -30.01 -97.12
CA GLY A 122 91.71 -30.17 -96.57
C GLY A 122 91.70 -30.72 -95.14
N ALA A 123 92.59 -31.65 -94.82
CA ALA A 123 92.69 -32.23 -93.49
C ALA A 123 93.11 -31.22 -92.40
N VAL A 124 93.94 -30.23 -92.75
CA VAL A 124 94.41 -29.19 -91.81
C VAL A 124 93.35 -28.12 -91.57
N GLU A 125 92.66 -27.67 -92.61
CA GLU A 125 91.55 -26.72 -92.46
C GLU A 125 90.41 -27.30 -91.60
N GLU A 126 90.12 -28.59 -91.77
CA GLU A 126 89.05 -29.26 -91.03
C GLU A 126 89.35 -29.38 -89.53
N GLN A 127 90.63 -29.54 -89.14
CA GLN A 127 91.02 -29.57 -87.72
C GLN A 127 90.92 -28.20 -87.03
N LEU A 128 91.22 -27.11 -87.74
CA LEU A 128 91.20 -25.77 -87.16
C LEU A 128 89.76 -25.24 -86.98
N ALA A 129 88.86 -25.59 -87.90
CA ALA A 129 87.42 -25.32 -87.79
C ALA A 129 86.80 -26.05 -86.58
N GLN A 130 87.16 -27.32 -86.38
CA GLN A 130 86.64 -28.12 -85.25
C GLN A 130 87.01 -27.53 -83.87
N GLY A 131 88.21 -26.95 -83.71
CA GLY A 131 88.65 -26.39 -82.42
C GLY A 131 87.90 -25.12 -81.99
N GLN A 132 87.63 -24.20 -82.92
CA GLN A 132 86.91 -22.95 -82.64
C GLN A 132 85.42 -23.20 -82.40
N ASP A 133 84.84 -24.19 -83.08
CA ASP A 133 83.46 -24.59 -82.86
C ASP A 133 83.26 -25.17 -81.45
N MET A 134 84.22 -25.90 -80.89
CA MET A 134 84.07 -26.55 -79.58
C MET A 134 83.83 -25.58 -78.40
N GLU A 135 84.54 -24.45 -78.33
CA GLU A 135 84.37 -23.48 -77.22
C GLU A 135 83.03 -22.72 -77.31
N ALA A 136 82.62 -22.33 -78.52
CA ALA A 136 81.33 -21.73 -78.78
C ALA A 136 80.17 -22.68 -78.43
N HIS A 137 80.32 -23.98 -78.77
CA HIS A 137 79.34 -25.01 -78.41
C HIS A 137 79.27 -25.25 -76.90
N ALA A 138 80.40 -25.22 -76.19
CA ALA A 138 80.43 -25.38 -74.73
C ALA A 138 79.72 -24.22 -74.00
N PHE A 139 79.94 -22.97 -74.43
CA PHE A 139 79.25 -21.80 -73.86
C PHE A 139 77.77 -21.78 -74.21
N ALA A 140 77.40 -22.17 -75.44
CA ALA A 140 76.01 -22.34 -75.85
C ALA A 140 75.29 -23.40 -75.01
N GLU A 141 75.95 -24.53 -74.70
CA GLU A 141 75.36 -25.57 -73.84
C GLU A 141 75.21 -25.09 -72.39
N LEU A 142 76.16 -24.30 -71.86
CA LEU A 142 76.01 -23.68 -70.54
C LEU A 142 74.82 -22.70 -70.49
N LEU A 143 74.66 -21.83 -71.50
CA LEU A 143 73.51 -20.94 -71.60
C LEU A 143 72.20 -21.71 -71.74
N ARG A 144 72.20 -22.83 -72.47
CA ARG A 144 71.04 -23.73 -72.59
C ARG A 144 70.71 -24.38 -71.25
N GLN A 145 71.71 -24.81 -70.48
CA GLN A 145 71.54 -25.33 -69.12
C GLN A 145 71.01 -24.26 -68.15
N ARG A 146 71.50 -23.03 -68.21
CA ARG A 146 70.99 -21.92 -67.38
C ARG A 146 69.57 -21.52 -67.78
N SER A 147 69.27 -21.46 -69.07
CA SER A 147 67.92 -21.21 -69.59
C SER A 147 66.94 -22.28 -69.11
N THR A 148 67.32 -23.56 -69.17
CA THR A 148 66.49 -24.66 -68.67
C THR A 148 66.31 -24.64 -67.14
N GLN A 149 67.34 -24.26 -66.38
CA GLN A 149 67.22 -24.05 -64.92
C GLN A 149 66.27 -22.89 -64.59
N CYS A 150 66.39 -21.75 -65.29
CA CYS A 150 65.48 -20.61 -65.10
C CYS A 150 64.03 -20.97 -65.49
N ALA A 151 63.84 -21.72 -66.59
CA ALA A 151 62.52 -22.22 -66.99
C ALA A 151 61.93 -23.19 -65.95
N HIS A 152 62.77 -24.05 -65.35
CA HIS A 152 62.34 -24.92 -64.26
C HIS A 152 61.94 -24.14 -63.00
N MET A 153 62.75 -23.15 -62.61
CA MET A 153 62.45 -22.28 -61.46
C MET A 153 61.18 -21.45 -61.69
N GLN A 154 61.00 -20.93 -62.89
CA GLN A 154 59.78 -20.22 -63.28
C GLN A 154 58.56 -21.13 -63.16
N LYS A 155 58.65 -22.38 -63.65
CA LYS A 155 57.59 -23.37 -63.48
C LYS A 155 57.29 -23.66 -62.00
N CYS A 156 58.32 -23.82 -61.16
CA CYS A 156 58.11 -24.00 -59.72
C CYS A 156 57.44 -22.79 -59.05
N ILE A 157 57.79 -21.56 -59.47
CA ILE A 157 57.14 -20.34 -58.97
C ILE A 157 55.68 -20.28 -59.43
N GLU A 158 55.39 -20.63 -60.67
CA GLU A 158 54.03 -20.73 -61.20
C GLU A 158 53.21 -21.79 -60.45
N ASP A 159 53.80 -22.97 -60.18
CA ASP A 159 53.17 -24.04 -59.39
C ASP A 159 52.89 -23.59 -57.95
N VAL A 160 53.84 -22.90 -57.30
CA VAL A 160 53.66 -22.35 -55.96
C VAL A 160 52.58 -21.26 -55.98
N GLN A 161 52.64 -20.30 -56.90
CA GLN A 161 51.61 -19.27 -57.04
C GLN A 161 50.22 -19.89 -57.25
N GLY A 162 50.12 -20.93 -58.08
CA GLY A 162 48.90 -21.72 -58.26
C GLY A 162 48.41 -22.39 -56.98
N LEU A 163 49.31 -22.92 -56.14
CA LEU A 163 48.95 -23.47 -54.84
C LEU A 163 48.46 -22.40 -53.87
N LEU A 164 49.06 -21.20 -53.90
CA LEU A 164 48.69 -20.09 -53.01
C LEU A 164 47.37 -19.44 -53.39
N THR A 165 47.11 -19.29 -54.69
CA THR A 165 45.79 -18.86 -55.16
C THR A 165 44.74 -19.88 -54.75
N LEU A 166 44.98 -21.18 -54.98
CA LEU A 166 44.09 -22.26 -54.55
C LEU A 166 43.83 -22.25 -53.04
N MET A 167 44.88 -22.09 -52.21
CA MET A 167 44.75 -22.00 -50.76
C MET A 167 43.98 -20.74 -50.33
N SER A 168 44.25 -19.59 -50.95
CA SER A 168 43.56 -18.33 -50.64
C SER A 168 42.07 -18.39 -51.00
N ASP A 169 41.72 -19.04 -52.12
CA ASP A 169 40.35 -19.26 -52.55
C ASP A 169 39.66 -20.31 -51.69
N GLY A 170 40.38 -21.34 -51.25
CA GLY A 170 39.93 -22.28 -50.22
C GLY A 170 39.59 -21.57 -48.91
N TYR A 171 40.48 -20.72 -48.42
CA TYR A 171 40.27 -19.94 -47.21
C TYR A 171 39.09 -18.97 -47.34
N ARG A 172 38.99 -18.23 -48.45
CA ARG A 172 37.86 -17.31 -48.69
C ARG A 172 36.53 -18.05 -48.75
N ARG A 173 36.49 -19.22 -49.39
CA ARG A 173 35.29 -20.09 -49.40
C ARG A 173 34.91 -20.55 -47.99
N VAL A 174 35.87 -21.02 -47.20
CA VAL A 174 35.61 -21.45 -45.82
C VAL A 174 35.15 -20.28 -44.95
N CYS A 175 35.75 -19.09 -45.07
CA CYS A 175 35.31 -17.90 -44.35
C CYS A 175 33.87 -17.51 -44.71
N ALA A 176 33.56 -17.41 -46.01
CA ALA A 176 32.19 -17.09 -46.47
C ALA A 176 31.18 -18.14 -46.00
N GLN A 177 31.55 -19.43 -46.06
CA GLN A 177 30.70 -20.51 -45.57
C GLN A 177 30.52 -20.44 -44.04
N THR A 178 31.58 -20.15 -43.28
CA THR A 178 31.53 -20.03 -41.81
C THR A 178 30.71 -18.81 -41.39
N GLU A 179 30.81 -17.68 -42.08
CA GLU A 179 30.02 -16.48 -41.83
C GLU A 179 28.53 -16.70 -42.14
N SER A 180 28.24 -17.40 -43.25
CA SER A 180 26.88 -17.84 -43.58
C SER A 180 26.29 -18.75 -42.50
N VAL A 181 27.05 -19.76 -42.05
CA VAL A 181 26.63 -20.66 -40.96
C VAL A 181 26.45 -19.91 -39.65
N LYS A 182 27.36 -18.99 -39.31
CA LYS A 182 27.26 -18.16 -38.11
C LYS A 182 26.01 -17.30 -38.14
N THR A 183 25.72 -16.64 -39.25
CA THR A 183 24.53 -15.80 -39.42
C THR A 183 23.25 -16.63 -39.32
N ALA A 184 23.23 -17.82 -39.93
CA ALA A 184 22.12 -18.75 -39.80
C ALA A 184 21.92 -19.22 -38.35
N CYS A 185 23.00 -19.54 -37.64
CA CYS A 185 22.96 -19.95 -36.23
C CYS A 185 22.47 -18.82 -35.32
N GLN A 186 22.94 -17.59 -35.52
CA GLN A 186 22.45 -16.41 -34.80
C GLN A 186 20.96 -16.16 -35.06
N GLY A 187 20.51 -16.31 -36.31
CA GLY A 187 19.09 -16.23 -36.66
C GLY A 187 18.24 -17.31 -35.96
N LEU A 188 18.73 -18.56 -35.91
CA LEU A 188 18.07 -19.65 -35.20
C LEU A 188 18.02 -19.40 -33.68
N GLN A 189 19.11 -18.88 -33.09
CA GLN A 189 19.16 -18.59 -31.66
C GLN A 189 18.20 -17.46 -31.27
N SER A 190 18.11 -16.40 -32.09
CA SER A 190 17.13 -15.33 -31.92
C SER A 190 15.70 -15.87 -32.01
N ARG A 191 15.41 -16.71 -33.00
CA ARG A 191 14.08 -17.34 -33.17
C ARG A 191 13.74 -18.28 -32.02
N GLN A 192 14.71 -19.03 -31.50
CA GLN A 192 14.53 -19.87 -30.31
C GLN A 192 14.18 -19.02 -29.09
N ALA A 193 14.87 -17.89 -28.87
CA ALA A 193 14.55 -16.97 -27.78
C ALA A 193 13.12 -16.40 -27.92
N GLN A 194 12.73 -15.98 -29.12
CA GLN A 194 11.37 -15.50 -29.40
C GLN A 194 10.30 -16.58 -29.18
N LEU A 195 10.55 -17.82 -29.62
CA LEU A 195 9.63 -18.93 -29.39
C LEU A 195 9.54 -19.30 -27.90
N SER A 196 10.64 -19.21 -27.16
CA SER A 196 10.66 -19.42 -25.72
C SER A 196 9.86 -18.34 -24.98
N ASP A 197 10.00 -17.08 -25.37
CA ASP A 197 9.21 -15.96 -24.81
C ASP A 197 7.72 -16.14 -25.11
N ALA A 198 7.37 -16.44 -26.36
CA ALA A 198 5.99 -16.73 -26.75
C ALA A 198 5.41 -17.92 -25.98
N SER A 199 6.18 -18.99 -25.81
CA SER A 199 5.77 -20.15 -25.00
C SER A 199 5.55 -19.77 -23.52
N GLY A 200 6.41 -18.90 -22.96
CA GLY A 200 6.26 -18.38 -21.61
C GLY A 200 4.96 -17.59 -21.44
N ARG A 201 4.69 -16.65 -22.35
CA ARG A 201 3.45 -15.84 -22.36
C ARG A 201 2.19 -16.68 -22.54
N ILE A 202 2.22 -17.69 -23.41
CA ILE A 202 1.11 -18.63 -23.58
C ILE A 202 0.87 -19.39 -22.28
N SER A 203 1.93 -19.88 -21.64
CA SER A 203 1.81 -20.63 -20.37
C SER A 203 1.25 -19.77 -19.24
N GLU A 204 1.68 -18.50 -19.13
CA GLU A 204 1.17 -17.56 -18.16
C GLU A 204 -0.32 -17.24 -18.39
N THR A 205 -0.70 -17.02 -19.65
CA THR A 205 -2.09 -16.79 -20.03
C THR A 205 -2.95 -18.00 -19.72
N LEU A 206 -2.52 -19.21 -20.11
CA LEU A 206 -3.24 -20.46 -19.86
C LEU A 206 -3.42 -20.76 -18.37
N ARG A 207 -2.46 -20.39 -17.52
CA ARG A 207 -2.55 -20.58 -16.08
C ARG A 207 -3.79 -19.92 -15.46
N VAL A 208 -4.22 -18.78 -16.00
CA VAL A 208 -5.46 -18.10 -15.58
C VAL A 208 -6.68 -18.97 -15.90
N TYR A 209 -6.75 -19.53 -17.11
CA TYR A 209 -7.85 -20.41 -17.55
C TYR A 209 -7.86 -21.73 -16.76
N ASP A 210 -6.70 -22.33 -16.53
CA ASP A 210 -6.56 -23.58 -15.77
C ASP A 210 -6.98 -23.43 -14.31
N SER A 211 -6.90 -22.21 -13.75
CA SER A 211 -7.30 -21.93 -12.38
C SER A 211 -8.82 -22.03 -12.14
N LEU A 212 -9.65 -21.97 -13.19
CA LEU A 212 -11.10 -22.01 -13.05
C LEU A 212 -11.60 -23.33 -12.47
N ALA A 213 -11.12 -24.47 -12.99
CA ALA A 213 -11.59 -25.79 -12.59
C ALA A 213 -11.42 -26.06 -11.08
N PRO A 214 -10.25 -25.85 -10.45
CA PRO A 214 -10.10 -26.06 -9.01
C PRO A 214 -10.92 -25.07 -8.17
N ILE A 215 -11.05 -23.81 -8.61
CA ILE A 215 -11.87 -22.80 -7.91
C ILE A 215 -13.35 -23.21 -7.95
N ALA A 216 -13.86 -23.53 -9.15
CA ALA A 216 -15.24 -23.97 -9.33
C ALA A 216 -15.52 -25.26 -8.55
N GLN A 217 -14.59 -26.22 -8.54
CA GLN A 217 -14.74 -27.44 -7.75
C GLN A 217 -14.83 -27.12 -6.25
N LEU A 218 -13.99 -26.22 -5.74
CA LEU A 218 -13.98 -25.82 -4.33
C LEU A 218 -15.29 -25.14 -3.92
N VAL A 219 -15.75 -24.15 -4.68
CA VAL A 219 -16.94 -23.34 -4.38
C VAL A 219 -18.24 -24.15 -4.55
N ASN A 220 -18.24 -25.19 -5.40
CA ASN A 220 -19.37 -26.08 -5.59
C ASN A 220 -19.36 -27.33 -4.69
N ARG A 221 -18.37 -27.48 -3.78
CA ARG A 221 -18.37 -28.62 -2.85
C ARG A 221 -19.65 -28.59 -2.00
N PRO A 222 -20.29 -29.76 -1.79
CA PRO A 222 -21.45 -29.82 -0.92
C PRO A 222 -21.03 -29.56 0.53
N GLY A 223 -21.83 -28.77 1.24
CA GLY A 223 -21.63 -28.45 2.65
C GLY A 223 -21.36 -26.96 2.89
N ASP A 224 -21.71 -26.52 4.09
CA ASP A 224 -21.74 -25.08 4.40
C ASP A 224 -20.51 -24.59 5.16
N ARG A 225 -19.50 -25.45 5.31
CA ARG A 225 -18.22 -25.15 5.97
C ARG A 225 -17.09 -24.94 4.95
N VAL A 226 -17.42 -24.88 3.66
CA VAL A 226 -16.44 -24.69 2.58
C VAL A 226 -15.66 -23.38 2.75
N CYS A 227 -16.32 -22.33 3.24
CA CYS A 227 -15.70 -21.04 3.54
C CYS A 227 -14.67 -21.07 4.69
N LEU A 228 -14.66 -22.13 5.51
CA LEU A 228 -13.69 -22.33 6.59
C LEU A 228 -12.41 -23.06 6.12
N ASP A 229 -12.38 -23.55 4.88
CA ASP A 229 -11.19 -24.20 4.32
C ASP A 229 -10.09 -23.14 4.15
N LYS A 230 -8.85 -23.47 4.54
CA LYS A 230 -7.68 -22.57 4.42
C LYS A 230 -7.43 -22.17 2.96
N GLY A 231 -7.83 -23.02 2.01
CA GLY A 231 -7.71 -22.74 0.59
C GLY A 231 -8.80 -21.83 0.00
N PHE A 232 -9.84 -21.48 0.77
CA PHE A 232 -11.00 -20.74 0.28
C PHE A 232 -10.68 -19.28 -0.07
N LEU A 233 -10.15 -18.49 0.89
CA LEU A 233 -9.80 -17.09 0.62
C LEU A 233 -8.73 -16.95 -0.48
N PRO A 234 -7.64 -17.74 -0.51
CA PRO A 234 -6.68 -17.70 -1.63
C PRO A 234 -7.26 -18.15 -2.98
N ALA A 235 -8.33 -18.95 -2.99
CA ALA A 235 -9.04 -19.28 -4.22
C ALA A 235 -9.92 -18.12 -4.69
N LEU A 236 -10.53 -17.38 -3.75
CA LEU A 236 -11.29 -16.16 -4.04
C LEU A 236 -10.38 -15.06 -4.58
N ASP A 237 -9.21 -14.83 -3.97
CA ASP A 237 -8.21 -13.85 -4.47
C ASP A 237 -7.78 -14.17 -5.90
N ARG A 238 -7.46 -15.45 -6.17
CA ARG A 238 -7.13 -15.90 -7.54
C ARG A 238 -8.27 -15.72 -8.51
N CYS A 239 -9.51 -15.89 -8.07
CA CYS A 239 -10.70 -15.64 -8.89
C CYS A 239 -10.79 -14.16 -9.28
N GLU A 240 -10.44 -13.25 -8.39
CA GLU A 240 -10.48 -11.80 -8.64
C GLU A 240 -9.35 -11.35 -9.56
N SER A 241 -8.12 -11.79 -9.30
CA SER A 241 -6.99 -11.54 -10.20
C SER A 241 -7.27 -12.09 -11.61
N ALA A 242 -7.97 -13.23 -11.72
CA ALA A 242 -8.39 -13.78 -13.00
C ALA A 242 -9.43 -12.90 -13.71
N ILE A 243 -10.43 -12.37 -12.97
CA ILE A 243 -11.44 -11.45 -13.53
C ILE A 243 -10.77 -10.17 -14.03
N GLU A 244 -9.87 -9.59 -13.24
CA GLU A 244 -9.13 -8.37 -13.63
C GLU A 244 -8.27 -8.61 -14.87
N PHE A 245 -7.48 -9.69 -14.88
CA PHE A 245 -6.63 -10.05 -16.03
C PHE A 245 -7.44 -10.28 -17.31
N LEU A 246 -8.55 -11.04 -17.23
CA LEU A 246 -9.42 -11.30 -18.39
C LEU A 246 -10.15 -10.04 -18.87
N GLY A 247 -10.43 -9.09 -17.97
CA GLY A 247 -10.99 -7.79 -18.33
C GLY A 247 -10.00 -6.91 -19.12
N GLN A 248 -8.71 -6.99 -18.81
CA GLN A 248 -7.66 -6.22 -19.49
C GLN A 248 -7.18 -6.88 -20.80
N HIS A 249 -7.32 -8.20 -20.92
CA HIS A 249 -6.85 -8.99 -22.07
C HIS A 249 -7.97 -9.80 -22.73
N PRO A 250 -8.84 -9.17 -23.55
CA PRO A 250 -9.92 -9.86 -24.23
C PRO A 250 -9.38 -10.84 -25.29
N ALA A 251 -9.79 -12.10 -25.17
CA ALA A 251 -9.53 -13.19 -26.10
C ALA A 251 -10.86 -13.85 -26.53
N ARG A 252 -10.81 -14.77 -27.51
CA ARG A 252 -12.03 -15.41 -28.07
C ARG A 252 -12.99 -15.97 -27.02
N ASP A 253 -12.47 -16.68 -26.02
CA ASP A 253 -13.29 -17.31 -24.97
C ASP A 253 -13.28 -16.53 -23.64
N SER A 254 -12.67 -15.34 -23.62
CA SER A 254 -12.47 -14.55 -22.39
C SER A 254 -13.80 -14.19 -21.72
N GLU A 255 -14.84 -13.82 -22.48
CA GLU A 255 -16.16 -13.48 -21.95
C GLU A 255 -16.82 -14.65 -21.21
N LEU A 256 -16.68 -15.87 -21.74
CA LEU A 256 -17.23 -17.08 -21.11
C LEU A 256 -16.52 -17.36 -19.79
N TYR A 257 -15.19 -17.24 -19.76
CA TYR A 257 -14.43 -17.45 -18.52
C TYR A 257 -14.69 -16.34 -17.51
N LEU A 258 -14.80 -15.09 -17.94
CA LEU A 258 -15.17 -13.96 -17.08
C LEU A 258 -16.54 -14.21 -16.43
N MET A 259 -17.54 -14.61 -17.21
CA MET A 259 -18.86 -14.98 -16.68
C MET A 259 -18.75 -16.10 -15.61
N ARG A 260 -17.98 -17.16 -15.88
CA ARG A 260 -17.81 -18.29 -14.95
C ARG A 260 -17.04 -17.90 -13.67
N PHE A 261 -15.99 -17.08 -13.78
CA PHE A 261 -15.28 -16.56 -12.62
C PHE A 261 -16.18 -15.64 -11.80
N SER A 262 -16.93 -14.73 -12.43
CA SER A 262 -17.91 -13.88 -11.75
C SER A 262 -18.98 -14.71 -11.02
N GLN A 263 -19.45 -15.82 -11.62
CA GLN A 263 -20.37 -16.74 -10.96
C GLN A 263 -19.72 -17.43 -9.74
N CYS A 264 -18.45 -17.87 -9.86
CA CYS A 264 -17.71 -18.45 -8.75
C CYS A 264 -17.52 -17.43 -7.62
N ARG A 265 -17.19 -16.17 -7.95
CA ARG A 265 -17.06 -15.07 -6.99
C ARG A 265 -18.36 -14.84 -6.24
N MET A 266 -19.46 -14.59 -6.94
CA MET A 266 -20.77 -14.37 -6.34
C MET A 266 -21.21 -15.56 -5.45
N ARG A 267 -20.96 -16.79 -5.91
CA ARG A 267 -21.25 -18.00 -5.14
C ARG A 267 -20.39 -18.07 -3.86
N ALA A 268 -19.11 -17.74 -3.93
CA ALA A 268 -18.22 -17.68 -2.78
C ALA A 268 -18.68 -16.64 -1.74
N LEU A 269 -19.02 -15.43 -2.17
CA LEU A 269 -19.58 -14.39 -1.29
C LEU A 269 -20.90 -14.86 -0.64
N THR A 270 -21.75 -15.54 -1.41
CA THR A 270 -22.99 -16.12 -0.90
C THR A 270 -22.75 -17.22 0.14
N LEU A 271 -21.70 -18.04 0.00
CA LEU A 271 -21.33 -19.05 1.00
C LEU A 271 -20.87 -18.40 2.31
N ILE A 272 -20.11 -17.31 2.24
CA ILE A 272 -19.75 -16.51 3.42
C ILE A 272 -21.02 -15.99 4.11
N LYS A 273 -21.93 -15.36 3.35
CA LYS A 273 -23.23 -14.90 3.86
C LYS A 273 -23.99 -16.02 4.56
N ILE A 274 -24.21 -17.16 3.89
CA ILE A 274 -24.96 -18.29 4.46
C ILE A 274 -24.33 -18.76 5.79
N HIS A 275 -23.00 -18.84 5.85
CA HIS A 275 -22.28 -19.20 7.06
C HIS A 275 -22.49 -18.17 8.18
N ALA A 276 -22.29 -16.88 7.90
CA ALA A 276 -22.48 -15.79 8.86
C ALA A 276 -23.91 -15.78 9.42
N LEU A 277 -24.93 -15.86 8.56
CA LEU A 277 -26.33 -15.92 8.94
C LEU A 277 -26.62 -17.09 9.89
N ARG A 278 -26.01 -18.25 9.66
CA ARG A 278 -26.16 -19.39 10.57
C ARG A 278 -25.51 -19.12 11.92
N VAL A 279 -24.29 -18.60 11.94
CA VAL A 279 -23.58 -18.26 13.18
C VAL A 279 -24.40 -17.27 13.99
N PHE A 280 -24.89 -16.18 13.38
CA PHE A 280 -25.74 -15.20 14.07
C PHE A 280 -27.05 -15.79 14.60
N ARG A 281 -27.71 -16.68 13.83
CA ARG A 281 -28.91 -17.39 14.32
C ARG A 281 -28.60 -18.32 15.51
N SER A 282 -27.48 -19.03 15.48
CA SER A 282 -27.06 -19.89 16.61
C SER A 282 -26.80 -19.05 17.85
N LEU A 283 -26.01 -17.98 17.70
CA LEU A 283 -25.67 -17.05 18.78
C LEU A 283 -26.93 -16.39 19.36
N SER A 284 -27.88 -15.98 18.52
CA SER A 284 -29.15 -15.41 18.97
C SER A 284 -29.93 -16.40 19.83
N ASN A 285 -30.11 -17.64 19.36
CA ASN A 285 -30.82 -18.69 20.09
C ASN A 285 -30.15 -19.06 21.42
N GLU A 286 -28.82 -19.15 21.44
CA GLU A 286 -28.04 -19.42 22.65
C GLU A 286 -28.10 -18.26 23.64
N SER A 287 -28.06 -17.03 23.15
CA SER A 287 -28.16 -15.81 23.97
C SER A 287 -29.54 -15.61 24.58
N MET A 288 -30.60 -16.09 23.91
CA MET A 288 -31.94 -16.12 24.50
C MET A 288 -32.06 -17.12 25.67
N ARG A 289 -31.28 -18.21 25.66
CA ARG A 289 -31.25 -19.21 26.75
C ARG A 289 -30.41 -18.74 27.92
N GLU A 290 -29.22 -18.20 27.63
CA GLU A 290 -28.26 -17.75 28.63
C GLU A 290 -27.82 -16.30 28.34
N PRO A 291 -28.59 -15.32 28.84
CA PRO A 291 -28.38 -13.91 28.52
C PRO A 291 -27.09 -13.32 29.07
N GLN A 292 -26.57 -13.84 30.18
CA GLN A 292 -25.40 -13.28 30.86
C GLN A 292 -24.09 -13.47 30.08
N SER A 293 -23.99 -14.54 29.30
CA SER A 293 -22.83 -14.86 28.46
C SER A 293 -23.05 -14.55 26.98
N ALA A 294 -24.10 -13.80 26.64
CA ALA A 294 -24.40 -13.43 25.26
C ALA A 294 -23.26 -12.60 24.65
N HIS A 295 -22.85 -11.52 25.32
CA HIS A 295 -21.80 -10.61 24.82
C HIS A 295 -20.48 -11.35 24.57
N THR A 296 -20.02 -12.16 25.53
CA THR A 296 -18.77 -12.94 25.41
C THR A 296 -18.81 -13.99 24.30
N ARG A 297 -19.97 -14.60 24.01
CA ARG A 297 -20.12 -15.53 22.88
C ARG A 297 -20.01 -14.83 21.53
N PHE A 298 -20.60 -13.64 21.40
CA PHE A 298 -20.46 -12.85 20.18
C PHE A 298 -19.00 -12.43 19.98
N GLN A 299 -18.30 -11.95 21.02
CA GLN A 299 -16.86 -11.66 20.94
C GLN A 299 -16.02 -12.91 20.59
N ALA A 300 -16.38 -14.09 21.09
CA ALA A 300 -15.67 -15.32 20.72
C ALA A 300 -15.87 -15.69 19.24
N ALA A 301 -17.08 -15.49 18.72
CA ALA A 301 -17.41 -15.75 17.33
C ALA A 301 -16.77 -14.75 16.36
N SER A 302 -16.60 -13.48 16.77
CA SER A 302 -15.99 -12.41 15.96
C SER A 302 -14.62 -12.82 15.43
N ARG A 303 -13.78 -13.43 16.27
CA ARG A 303 -12.43 -13.92 15.90
C ARG A 303 -12.40 -14.86 14.70
N SER A 304 -13.42 -15.69 14.55
CA SER A 304 -13.53 -16.65 13.45
C SER A 304 -14.23 -16.08 12.22
N LEU A 305 -15.19 -15.18 12.43
CA LEU A 305 -16.07 -14.67 11.38
C LEU A 305 -15.52 -13.40 10.73
N SER A 306 -14.83 -12.54 11.49
CA SER A 306 -14.25 -11.27 11.04
C SER A 306 -13.36 -11.41 9.79
N PRO A 307 -12.45 -12.40 9.65
CA PRO A 307 -11.68 -12.55 8.42
C PRO A 307 -12.53 -12.80 7.17
N LEU A 308 -13.63 -13.54 7.33
CA LEU A 308 -14.56 -13.82 6.23
C LEU A 308 -15.45 -12.61 5.92
N LEU A 309 -15.89 -11.88 6.95
CA LEU A 309 -16.71 -10.67 6.80
C LEU A 309 -15.91 -9.54 6.15
N ARG A 310 -14.68 -9.31 6.61
CA ARG A 310 -13.73 -8.39 5.97
C ARG A 310 -13.56 -8.78 4.50
N ALA A 311 -13.34 -10.07 4.21
CA ALA A 311 -13.21 -10.50 2.84
C ALA A 311 -14.45 -10.22 1.99
N LEU A 312 -15.65 -10.33 2.55
CA LEU A 312 -16.90 -9.99 1.87
C LEU A 312 -17.03 -8.47 1.68
N GLN A 313 -16.80 -7.69 2.73
CA GLN A 313 -16.90 -6.23 2.76
C GLN A 313 -16.01 -5.58 1.70
N THR A 314 -14.72 -5.92 1.69
CA THR A 314 -13.74 -5.35 0.74
C THR A 314 -14.04 -5.72 -0.73
N ARG A 315 -14.99 -6.62 -0.98
CA ARG A 315 -15.34 -7.11 -2.33
C ARG A 315 -16.76 -6.70 -2.74
N ALA A 316 -17.52 -6.04 -1.87
CA ALA A 316 -18.94 -5.75 -2.07
C ALA A 316 -19.19 -4.47 -2.88
N HIS A 317 -18.53 -4.31 -4.03
CA HIS A 317 -18.61 -3.09 -4.84
C HIS A 317 -19.81 -3.06 -5.80
N GLN A 318 -20.23 -4.21 -6.33
CA GLN A 318 -21.37 -4.27 -7.25
C GLN A 318 -22.69 -4.25 -6.48
N PRO A 319 -23.80 -3.74 -7.05
CA PRO A 319 -25.07 -3.61 -6.33
C PRO A 319 -25.59 -4.95 -5.80
N THR A 320 -25.43 -6.05 -6.55
CA THR A 320 -25.82 -7.39 -6.12
C THR A 320 -24.98 -7.90 -4.95
N GLU A 321 -23.69 -7.57 -4.92
CA GLU A 321 -22.75 -7.95 -3.86
C GLU A 321 -22.96 -7.08 -2.61
N ARG A 322 -23.24 -5.79 -2.80
CA ARG A 322 -23.62 -4.88 -1.72
C ARG A 322 -24.89 -5.36 -1.03
N GLN A 323 -25.88 -5.86 -1.76
CA GLN A 323 -27.06 -6.49 -1.15
C GLN A 323 -26.70 -7.73 -0.30
N VAL A 324 -25.76 -8.56 -0.77
CA VAL A 324 -25.25 -9.70 0.03
C VAL A 324 -24.62 -9.22 1.33
N TRP A 325 -23.86 -8.12 1.31
CA TRP A 325 -23.28 -7.50 2.50
C TRP A 325 -24.34 -6.91 3.45
N VAL A 326 -25.27 -6.11 2.91
CA VAL A 326 -26.38 -5.51 3.69
C VAL A 326 -27.22 -6.59 4.38
N ASP A 327 -27.47 -7.72 3.72
CA ASP A 327 -28.19 -8.85 4.33
C ASP A 327 -27.44 -9.45 5.53
N VAL A 328 -26.10 -9.49 5.48
CA VAL A 328 -25.26 -9.99 6.58
C VAL A 328 -25.30 -9.02 7.76
N VAL A 329 -25.10 -7.73 7.52
CA VAL A 329 -25.14 -6.69 8.55
C VAL A 329 -26.53 -6.60 9.18
N THR A 330 -27.59 -6.64 8.37
CA THR A 330 -28.98 -6.67 8.84
C THR A 330 -29.27 -7.90 9.70
N ALA A 331 -28.75 -9.08 9.30
CA ALA A 331 -28.89 -10.30 10.09
C ALA A 331 -28.13 -10.23 11.43
N TYR A 332 -26.96 -9.61 11.46
CA TYR A 332 -26.23 -9.32 12.70
C TYR A 332 -27.08 -8.45 13.64
N PHE A 333 -27.57 -7.31 13.17
CA PHE A 333 -28.38 -6.41 14.01
C PHE A 333 -29.69 -7.07 14.45
N ALA A 334 -30.32 -7.89 13.61
CA ALA A 334 -31.50 -8.67 14.01
C ALA A 334 -31.18 -9.66 15.14
N ALA A 335 -30.06 -10.38 15.04
CA ALA A 335 -29.60 -11.31 16.07
C ALA A 335 -29.27 -10.58 17.39
N ARG A 336 -28.62 -9.42 17.33
CA ARG A 336 -28.34 -8.56 18.50
C ARG A 336 -29.62 -8.02 19.14
N ARG A 337 -30.53 -7.42 18.36
CA ARG A 337 -31.80 -6.85 18.86
C ARG A 337 -32.66 -7.86 19.60
N ALA A 338 -32.70 -9.11 19.14
CA ALA A 338 -33.48 -10.18 19.79
C ALA A 338 -33.08 -10.41 21.26
N PHE A 339 -31.82 -10.13 21.59
CA PHE A 339 -31.30 -10.21 22.95
C PHE A 339 -31.29 -8.86 23.66
N LEU A 340 -30.82 -7.80 22.98
CA LEU A 340 -30.60 -6.49 23.57
C LEU A 340 -31.88 -5.85 24.09
N ARG A 341 -32.98 -5.90 23.34
CA ARG A 341 -34.24 -5.28 23.77
C ARG A 341 -34.77 -5.88 25.09
N PRO A 342 -34.88 -7.23 25.23
CA PRO A 342 -35.23 -7.83 26.51
C PRO A 342 -34.21 -7.56 27.63
N HIS A 343 -32.91 -7.46 27.30
CA HIS A 343 -31.87 -7.19 28.29
C HIS A 343 -31.93 -5.76 28.82
N LEU A 344 -32.08 -4.78 27.93
CA LEU A 344 -32.28 -3.37 28.26
C LEU A 344 -33.51 -3.22 29.16
N LYS A 345 -34.68 -3.70 28.72
CA LYS A 345 -35.92 -3.59 29.50
C LYS A 345 -35.79 -4.17 30.91
N ARG A 346 -35.24 -5.38 31.03
CA ARG A 346 -35.05 -6.03 32.35
C ARG A 346 -34.13 -5.24 33.27
N ASN A 347 -33.07 -4.63 32.75
CA ASN A 347 -32.16 -3.82 33.57
C ASN A 347 -32.77 -2.48 33.95
N LEU A 348 -33.51 -1.84 33.06
CA LEU A 348 -34.23 -0.60 33.38
C LEU A 348 -35.27 -0.86 34.49
N ASP A 349 -36.07 -1.92 34.35
CA ASP A 349 -37.05 -2.34 35.37
C ASP A 349 -36.37 -2.70 36.70
N ARG A 350 -35.20 -3.36 36.65
CA ARG A 350 -34.40 -3.69 37.85
C ARG A 350 -33.92 -2.42 38.57
N ILE A 351 -33.31 -1.49 37.84
CA ILE A 351 -32.83 -0.20 38.40
C ILE A 351 -34.00 0.56 39.02
N SER A 352 -35.18 0.57 38.37
CA SER A 352 -36.39 1.17 38.94
C SER A 352 -36.77 0.55 40.30
N SER A 353 -36.73 -0.78 40.39
CA SER A 353 -37.07 -1.50 41.63
C SER A 353 -36.06 -1.32 42.76
N GLU A 354 -34.78 -1.14 42.42
CA GLU A 354 -33.69 -0.92 43.38
C GLU A 354 -33.74 0.51 43.93
N SER A 355 -33.91 1.50 43.04
CA SER A 355 -34.05 2.90 43.42
C SER A 355 -35.30 3.15 44.29
N ALA A 356 -36.42 2.48 43.98
CA ALA A 356 -37.63 2.56 44.80
C ALA A 356 -37.44 2.06 46.24
N GLN A 357 -36.47 1.17 46.50
CA GLN A 357 -36.15 0.70 47.85
C GLN A 357 -35.22 1.65 48.61
N ALA A 358 -34.45 2.48 47.90
CA ALA A 358 -33.44 3.37 48.47
C ALA A 358 -34.01 4.72 48.97
N GLY A 359 -35.20 5.14 48.51
CA GLY A 359 -35.91 6.32 49.01
C GLY A 359 -35.84 7.58 48.14
N ASP A 360 -34.80 7.75 47.32
CA ASP A 360 -34.64 8.87 46.35
C ASP A 360 -34.99 8.44 44.91
N ALA A 361 -36.24 7.98 44.75
CA ALA A 361 -36.61 7.04 43.69
C ALA A 361 -36.38 7.48 42.21
N PRO A 362 -36.70 8.71 41.76
CA PRO A 362 -36.69 9.01 40.32
C PRO A 362 -35.35 9.56 39.79
N VAL A 363 -34.63 10.37 40.56
CA VAL A 363 -33.40 11.06 40.10
C VAL A 363 -32.23 10.09 40.04
N ASP A 364 -32.05 9.27 41.08
CA ASP A 364 -31.00 8.26 41.11
C ASP A 364 -31.26 7.17 40.06
N ALA A 365 -32.52 6.77 39.86
CA ALA A 365 -32.90 5.87 38.79
C ALA A 365 -32.55 6.43 37.41
N MET A 366 -32.84 7.72 37.16
CA MET A 366 -32.48 8.38 35.89
C MET A 366 -30.96 8.35 35.66
N ARG A 367 -30.17 8.69 36.68
CA ARG A 367 -28.71 8.69 36.60
C ARG A 367 -28.17 7.30 36.26
N ASP A 368 -28.68 6.27 36.94
CA ASP A 368 -28.28 4.88 36.73
C ASP A 368 -28.73 4.34 35.37
N TRP A 369 -29.93 4.72 34.91
CA TRP A 369 -30.40 4.36 33.57
C TRP A 369 -29.53 4.99 32.49
N CYS A 370 -29.19 6.27 32.59
CA CYS A 370 -28.31 6.96 31.66
C CYS A 370 -26.90 6.34 31.65
N ALA A 371 -26.31 6.09 32.82
CA ALA A 371 -25.00 5.44 32.91
C ALA A 371 -25.00 4.03 32.30
N PHE A 372 -26.04 3.25 32.57
CA PHE A 372 -26.21 1.90 32.01
C PHE A 372 -26.38 1.92 30.48
N THR A 373 -27.23 2.80 29.94
CA THR A 373 -27.48 2.86 28.50
C THR A 373 -26.30 3.44 27.72
N MET A 374 -25.57 4.40 28.29
CA MET A 374 -24.31 4.89 27.74
C MET A 374 -23.29 3.75 27.61
N GLY A 375 -23.09 2.97 28.69
CA GLY A 375 -22.22 1.80 28.67
C GLY A 375 -22.66 0.74 27.65
N LEU A 376 -23.97 0.48 27.56
CA LEU A 376 -24.54 -0.44 26.59
C LEU A 376 -24.26 -0.01 25.13
N CYS A 377 -24.43 1.27 24.81
CA CYS A 377 -24.14 1.80 23.47
C CYS A 377 -22.64 1.68 23.14
N ALA A 378 -21.76 2.02 24.09
CA ALA A 378 -20.31 1.88 23.92
C ALA A 378 -19.90 0.42 23.70
N ASP A 379 -20.46 -0.51 24.48
CA ASP A 379 -20.19 -1.94 24.36
C ASP A 379 -20.69 -2.50 23.02
N GLU A 380 -21.84 -2.06 22.52
CA GLU A 380 -22.35 -2.49 21.21
C GLU A 380 -21.54 -1.93 20.05
N HIS A 381 -21.11 -0.67 20.12
CA HIS A 381 -20.20 -0.09 19.13
C HIS A 381 -18.87 -0.86 19.08
N ARG A 382 -18.27 -1.13 20.24
CA ARG A 382 -17.05 -1.93 20.35
C ARG A 382 -17.23 -3.34 19.82
N LEU A 383 -18.34 -4.00 20.13
CA LEU A 383 -18.61 -5.35 19.63
C LEU A 383 -18.78 -5.33 18.11
N TYR A 384 -19.44 -4.32 17.56
CA TYR A 384 -19.59 -4.16 16.11
C TYR A 384 -18.22 -4.04 15.42
N SER A 385 -17.31 -3.23 15.96
CA SER A 385 -15.97 -3.04 15.38
C SER A 385 -15.08 -4.29 15.47
N GLU A 386 -15.40 -5.26 16.33
CA GLU A 386 -14.73 -6.58 16.31
C GLU A 386 -15.15 -7.44 15.11
N PHE A 387 -16.37 -7.26 14.59
CA PHE A 387 -16.89 -8.04 13.46
C PHE A 387 -16.63 -7.38 12.10
N PHE A 388 -16.74 -6.05 12.03
CA PHE A 388 -16.80 -5.29 10.79
C PHE A 388 -15.81 -4.13 10.81
N GLU A 389 -15.28 -3.76 9.64
CA GLU A 389 -14.49 -2.54 9.50
C GLU A 389 -15.46 -1.36 9.35
N VAL A 390 -15.17 -0.26 10.05
CA VAL A 390 -16.07 0.91 10.07
C VAL A 390 -15.81 1.74 8.81
N GLU A 391 -16.65 1.56 7.80
CA GLU A 391 -16.70 2.42 6.61
C GLU A 391 -17.84 3.45 6.74
N PRO A 392 -17.74 4.65 6.13
CA PRO A 392 -18.73 5.73 6.30
C PRO A 392 -20.18 5.30 6.03
N GLU A 393 -20.40 4.50 4.98
CA GLU A 393 -21.75 4.00 4.63
C GLU A 393 -22.31 3.04 5.68
N ASP A 394 -21.45 2.29 6.37
CA ASP A 394 -21.86 1.30 7.35
C ASP A 394 -22.07 1.93 8.75
N VAL A 395 -21.51 3.14 9.00
CA VAL A 395 -21.76 3.95 10.21
C VAL A 395 -23.24 4.29 10.35
N GLU A 396 -23.91 4.67 9.26
CA GLU A 396 -25.35 5.00 9.29
C GLU A 396 -26.21 3.80 9.71
N MET A 397 -25.87 2.58 9.25
CA MET A 397 -26.59 1.37 9.65
C MET A 397 -26.41 1.04 11.13
N LEU A 398 -25.18 1.20 11.65
CA LEU A 398 -24.90 1.06 13.08
C LEU A 398 -25.65 2.11 13.89
N ARG A 399 -25.62 3.37 13.44
CA ARG A 399 -26.33 4.47 14.07
C ARG A 399 -27.82 4.18 14.17
N GLY A 400 -28.45 3.77 13.08
CA GLY A 400 -29.87 3.39 13.07
C GLY A 400 -30.19 2.19 13.98
N HIS A 401 -29.25 1.26 14.20
CA HIS A 401 -29.42 0.19 15.18
C HIS A 401 -29.37 0.69 16.63
N LEU A 402 -28.44 1.60 16.94
CA LEU A 402 -28.31 2.22 18.26
C LEU A 402 -29.50 3.14 18.57
N ASP A 403 -29.98 3.92 17.59
CA ASP A 403 -31.19 4.74 17.73
C ASP A 403 -32.42 3.88 18.08
N GLN A 404 -32.57 2.70 17.47
CA GLN A 404 -33.64 1.76 17.83
C GLN A 404 -33.51 1.18 19.25
N THR A 405 -32.30 1.15 19.80
CA THR A 405 -32.04 0.74 21.17
C THR A 405 -32.37 1.88 22.13
N MET A 406 -31.95 3.10 21.80
CA MET A 406 -32.25 4.31 22.56
C MET A 406 -33.74 4.70 22.53
N ALA A 407 -34.46 4.38 21.45
CA ALA A 407 -35.91 4.52 21.39
C ALA A 407 -36.61 3.72 22.51
N ALA A 408 -36.13 2.50 22.81
CA ALA A 408 -36.68 1.69 23.89
C ALA A 408 -36.35 2.26 25.29
N PHE A 409 -35.21 2.93 25.44
CA PHE A 409 -34.89 3.70 26.65
C PHE A 409 -35.83 4.90 26.80
N TYR A 410 -36.01 5.70 25.74
CA TYR A 410 -36.91 6.85 25.76
C TYR A 410 -38.36 6.43 26.06
N GLU A 411 -38.86 5.34 25.47
CA GLU A 411 -40.18 4.78 25.79
C GLU A 411 -40.34 4.41 27.27
N HIS A 412 -39.26 4.01 27.96
CA HIS A 412 -39.26 3.69 29.38
C HIS A 412 -39.26 4.95 30.27
N VAL A 413 -38.48 5.97 29.90
CA VAL A 413 -38.29 7.19 30.69
C VAL A 413 -39.45 8.18 30.51
N ARG A 414 -40.03 8.26 29.31
CA ARG A 414 -41.07 9.22 28.96
C ARG A 414 -42.28 9.24 29.91
N PRO A 415 -42.85 8.09 30.34
CA PRO A 415 -43.94 8.10 31.31
C PRO A 415 -43.56 8.77 32.64
N LEU A 416 -42.32 8.63 33.11
CA LEU A 416 -41.86 9.26 34.35
C LEU A 416 -41.93 10.79 34.22
N ILE A 417 -41.39 11.34 33.13
CA ILE A 417 -41.42 12.79 32.87
C ILE A 417 -42.87 13.31 32.76
N ILE A 418 -43.72 12.64 31.99
CA ILE A 418 -45.09 13.11 31.75
C ILE A 418 -45.96 13.10 33.01
N HIS A 419 -45.80 12.09 33.87
CA HIS A 419 -46.63 11.96 35.07
C HIS A 419 -46.07 12.75 36.25
N GLU A 420 -44.79 13.12 36.23
CA GLU A 420 -44.19 13.91 37.29
C GLU A 420 -44.88 15.28 37.44
N SER A 421 -45.12 15.64 38.68
CA SER A 421 -45.85 16.84 39.08
C SER A 421 -45.03 17.77 39.96
N ASP A 422 -44.00 17.24 40.61
CA ASP A 422 -43.10 18.01 41.45
C ASP A 422 -42.06 18.77 40.61
N VAL A 423 -41.99 20.08 40.81
CA VAL A 423 -41.05 20.98 40.13
C VAL A 423 -39.61 20.67 40.54
N HIS A 424 -39.37 20.35 41.82
CA HIS A 424 -38.03 20.03 42.33
C HIS A 424 -37.47 18.77 41.66
N VAL A 425 -38.30 17.72 41.55
CA VAL A 425 -37.92 16.46 40.90
C VAL A 425 -37.64 16.70 39.42
N LEU A 426 -38.50 17.43 38.71
CA LEU A 426 -38.30 17.77 37.29
C LEU A 426 -37.03 18.58 37.06
N ALA A 427 -36.71 19.55 37.93
CA ALA A 427 -35.46 20.30 37.87
C ALA A 427 -34.24 19.40 38.07
N SER A 428 -34.27 18.53 39.09
CA SER A 428 -33.20 17.58 39.38
C SER A 428 -32.97 16.58 38.23
N LEU A 429 -34.06 16.13 37.58
CA LEU A 429 -33.99 15.27 36.39
C LEU A 429 -33.35 16.01 35.20
N SER A 430 -33.79 17.24 34.92
CA SER A 430 -33.20 18.08 33.87
C SER A 430 -31.72 18.32 34.11
N LEU A 431 -31.30 18.62 35.34
CA LEU A 431 -29.88 18.80 35.69
C LEU A 431 -29.07 17.51 35.48
N THR A 432 -29.64 16.36 35.82
CA THR A 432 -28.99 15.05 35.59
C THR A 432 -28.79 14.82 34.10
N LEU A 433 -29.82 15.03 33.28
CA LEU A 433 -29.75 14.87 31.82
C LEU A 433 -28.78 15.89 31.20
N LEU A 434 -28.78 17.14 31.65
CA LEU A 434 -27.86 18.19 31.24
C LEU A 434 -26.39 17.83 31.57
N THR A 435 -26.16 17.14 32.68
CA THR A 435 -24.82 16.64 33.04
C THR A 435 -24.31 15.62 32.01
N PHE A 436 -25.18 14.71 31.56
CA PHE A 436 -24.83 13.77 30.49
C PHE A 436 -24.67 14.46 29.14
N GLN A 437 -25.52 15.42 28.80
CA GLN A 437 -25.39 16.21 27.57
C GLN A 437 -24.05 16.96 27.52
N ARG A 438 -23.66 17.64 28.62
CA ARG A 438 -22.38 18.36 28.72
C ARG A 438 -21.16 17.44 28.75
N SER A 439 -21.35 16.16 29.04
CA SER A 439 -20.29 15.15 28.94
C SER A 439 -20.07 14.65 27.51
N ALA A 440 -20.86 15.12 26.53
CA ALA A 440 -20.63 14.82 25.14
C ALA A 440 -19.24 15.32 24.71
N PRO A 441 -18.43 14.48 24.06
CA PRO A 441 -17.16 14.93 23.49
C PRO A 441 -17.40 15.97 22.40
N ASP A 442 -16.62 17.06 22.45
CA ASP A 442 -16.61 18.07 21.40
C ASP A 442 -15.92 17.48 20.15
N TYR A 443 -16.71 16.93 19.23
CA TYR A 443 -16.21 16.50 17.93
C TYR A 443 -16.00 17.72 17.04
N ASP A 444 -14.75 18.04 16.73
CA ASP A 444 -14.45 18.91 15.59
C ASP A 444 -14.89 18.18 14.30
N GLU A 445 -15.88 18.73 13.59
CA GLU A 445 -16.39 18.18 12.31
C GLU A 445 -15.25 17.92 11.28
N ASP A 446 -14.12 18.62 11.41
CA ASP A 446 -12.97 18.54 10.52
C ASP A 446 -11.88 17.53 10.96
N ALA A 447 -11.95 16.95 12.17
CA ALA A 447 -10.91 16.07 12.73
C ALA A 447 -11.35 14.62 12.97
N GLY A 448 -12.64 14.30 12.78
CA GLY A 448 -13.28 13.06 13.23
C GLY A 448 -12.69 11.77 12.62
N GLY A 449 -12.06 10.96 13.48
CA GLY A 449 -11.81 9.56 13.18
C GLY A 449 -13.11 8.74 13.24
N LEU A 450 -13.25 7.77 12.34
CA LEU A 450 -14.38 6.83 12.26
C LEU A 450 -14.67 6.03 13.56
N GLU A 451 -13.76 6.07 14.55
CA GLU A 451 -13.84 5.31 15.79
C GLU A 451 -14.68 5.98 16.90
N GLU A 452 -15.12 7.24 16.71
CA GLU A 452 -15.70 8.06 17.78
C GLU A 452 -17.25 8.17 17.78
N HIS A 453 -17.95 7.79 16.71
CA HIS A 453 -19.42 7.97 16.57
C HIS A 453 -20.32 7.00 17.36
N GLY A 454 -19.76 6.21 18.29
CA GLY A 454 -20.49 5.15 18.98
C GLY A 454 -21.56 5.61 19.98
N LEU A 455 -21.48 6.86 20.44
CA LEU A 455 -22.37 7.41 21.47
C LEU A 455 -23.36 8.45 20.95
N ASP A 456 -23.28 8.81 19.67
CA ASP A 456 -24.11 9.89 19.11
C ASP A 456 -25.62 9.56 19.24
N ALA A 457 -25.99 8.26 19.17
CA ALA A 457 -27.36 7.79 19.40
C ALA A 457 -27.84 8.02 20.83
N PHE A 458 -26.94 7.82 21.79
CA PHE A 458 -27.21 8.07 23.19
C PHE A 458 -27.43 9.56 23.43
N TYR A 459 -26.51 10.43 22.99
CA TYR A 459 -26.61 11.87 23.20
C TYR A 459 -27.86 12.47 22.55
N ALA A 460 -28.21 12.07 21.31
CA ALA A 460 -29.44 12.52 20.69
C ALA A 460 -30.70 12.13 21.48
N ALA A 461 -30.72 10.93 22.08
CA ALA A 461 -31.83 10.51 22.93
C ALA A 461 -31.86 11.27 24.27
N ILE A 462 -30.71 11.60 24.85
CA ILE A 462 -30.61 12.46 26.02
C ILE A 462 -31.13 13.86 25.70
N ASP A 463 -30.76 14.45 24.57
CA ASP A 463 -31.24 15.77 24.13
C ASP A 463 -32.77 15.80 24.01
N HIS A 464 -33.36 14.80 23.35
CA HIS A 464 -34.81 14.69 23.25
C HIS A 464 -35.49 14.51 24.61
N THR A 465 -34.91 13.70 25.48
CA THR A 465 -35.45 13.46 26.83
C THR A 465 -35.34 14.72 27.70
N LEU A 466 -34.24 15.47 27.56
CA LEU A 466 -34.00 16.73 28.26
C LEU A 466 -35.00 17.80 27.82
N GLN A 467 -35.23 17.96 26.52
CA GLN A 467 -36.22 18.90 25.98
C GLN A 467 -37.62 18.63 26.54
N ASP A 468 -38.04 17.37 26.58
CA ASP A 468 -39.34 16.98 27.17
C ASP A 468 -39.39 17.29 28.68
N ALA A 469 -38.31 17.02 29.42
CA ALA A 469 -38.22 17.31 30.84
C ALA A 469 -38.26 18.82 31.13
N GLN A 470 -37.53 19.63 30.36
CA GLN A 470 -37.49 21.09 30.48
C GLN A 470 -38.83 21.72 30.09
N GLN A 471 -39.48 21.25 29.01
CA GLN A 471 -40.82 21.73 28.64
C GLN A 471 -41.84 21.41 29.73
N ARG A 472 -41.75 20.21 30.31
CA ARG A 472 -42.62 19.80 31.42
C ARG A 472 -42.36 20.62 32.67
N LEU A 473 -41.10 20.88 33.00
CA LEU A 473 -40.68 21.74 34.11
C LEU A 473 -41.23 23.16 33.94
N ALA A 474 -41.08 23.76 32.76
CA ALA A 474 -41.61 25.10 32.45
C ALA A 474 -43.12 25.18 32.65
N TYR A 475 -43.88 24.19 32.14
CA TYR A 475 -45.33 24.14 32.33
C TYR A 475 -45.74 24.00 33.81
N LYS A 476 -45.01 23.19 34.57
CA LYS A 476 -45.27 23.00 36.00
C LYS A 476 -44.87 24.23 36.83
N ALA A 477 -43.78 24.91 36.47
CA ALA A 477 -43.38 26.18 37.04
C ALA A 477 -44.46 27.26 36.82
N GLN A 478 -44.98 27.40 35.59
CA GLN A 478 -46.10 28.31 35.30
C GLN A 478 -47.36 27.96 36.09
N SER A 479 -47.70 26.68 36.17
CA SER A 479 -48.83 26.22 36.99
C SER A 479 -48.63 26.53 38.48
N PHE A 480 -47.40 26.41 38.98
CA PHE A 480 -47.01 26.75 40.35
C PHE A 480 -47.12 28.26 40.59
N ILE A 481 -46.64 29.11 39.67
CA ILE A 481 -46.80 30.57 39.73
C ILE A 481 -48.28 30.93 39.85
N HIS A 482 -49.13 30.33 39.02
CA HIS A 482 -50.56 30.61 39.08
C HIS A 482 -51.18 30.19 40.43
N ALA A 483 -50.87 28.98 40.91
CA ALA A 483 -51.47 28.44 42.13
C ALA A 483 -50.96 29.11 43.43
N HIS A 484 -49.65 29.33 43.53
CA HIS A 484 -48.98 29.73 44.78
C HIS A 484 -48.58 31.21 44.84
N ILE A 485 -48.56 31.92 43.71
CA ILE A 485 -48.19 33.34 43.66
C ILE A 485 -49.40 34.19 43.26
N SER A 486 -49.99 33.98 42.08
CA SER A 486 -51.05 34.86 41.58
C SER A 486 -52.39 34.66 42.32
N ALA A 487 -52.83 33.41 42.48
CA ALA A 487 -54.10 33.07 43.14
C ALA A 487 -54.01 33.06 44.69
N PHE A 488 -52.85 33.37 45.26
CA PHE A 488 -52.66 33.34 46.71
C PHE A 488 -53.55 34.36 47.44
N ARG A 489 -54.23 33.88 48.48
CA ARG A 489 -55.01 34.70 49.43
C ARG A 489 -54.54 34.46 50.85
N ILE A 490 -54.54 35.51 51.65
CA ILE A 490 -54.15 35.46 53.07
C ILE A 490 -55.20 34.65 53.83
N SER A 491 -54.93 33.35 54.02
CA SER A 491 -55.83 32.45 54.77
C SER A 491 -55.59 32.51 56.28
N SER A 492 -54.36 32.81 56.72
CA SER A 492 -54.02 33.04 58.13
C SER A 492 -53.51 34.46 58.32
N PRO A 493 -54.29 35.36 58.94
CA PRO A 493 -53.88 36.75 59.16
C PRO A 493 -52.90 36.93 60.34
N ALA A 494 -52.73 35.91 61.18
CA ALA A 494 -51.92 35.97 62.40
C ALA A 494 -50.46 36.44 62.17
N PRO A 495 -49.68 35.88 61.23
CA PRO A 495 -48.29 36.32 61.04
C PRO A 495 -48.20 37.74 60.45
N THR A 496 -49.06 38.08 59.49
CA THR A 496 -49.12 39.43 58.91
C THR A 496 -49.49 40.49 59.96
N THR A 497 -50.43 40.16 60.86
CA THR A 497 -50.84 41.07 61.94
C THR A 497 -49.80 41.20 63.05
N GLN A 498 -49.04 40.12 63.35
CA GLN A 498 -47.90 40.18 64.26
C GLN A 498 -46.78 41.08 63.72
N TRP A 499 -46.44 40.95 62.44
CA TRP A 499 -45.49 41.83 61.77
C TRP A 499 -45.94 43.29 61.82
N LEU A 500 -47.22 43.56 61.49
CA LEU A 500 -47.78 44.91 61.56
C LEU A 500 -47.71 45.52 62.97
N ASN A 501 -48.03 44.74 63.99
CA ASN A 501 -47.97 45.19 65.38
C ASN A 501 -46.53 45.45 65.82
N ALA A 502 -45.58 44.62 65.42
CA ALA A 502 -44.16 44.83 65.70
C ALA A 502 -43.65 46.14 65.06
N CYS A 503 -43.95 46.36 63.77
CA CYS A 503 -43.61 47.59 63.07
C CYS A 503 -44.21 48.85 63.72
N ARG A 504 -45.45 48.76 64.21
CA ARG A 504 -46.11 49.85 64.97
C ARG A 504 -45.42 50.13 66.30
N THR A 505 -45.10 49.09 67.08
CA THR A 505 -44.45 49.28 68.39
C THR A 505 -43.08 49.94 68.27
N LEU A 506 -42.35 49.66 67.18
CA LEU A 506 -41.00 50.15 66.93
C LEU A 506 -40.95 51.41 66.06
N HIS A 507 -42.10 51.96 65.63
CA HIS A 507 -42.21 53.17 64.80
C HIS A 507 -41.36 53.11 63.51
N ILE A 508 -41.35 51.95 62.86
CA ILE A 508 -40.52 51.71 61.67
C ILE A 508 -41.13 52.42 60.48
N SER A 509 -40.35 53.31 59.86
CA SER A 509 -40.81 54.15 58.74
C SER A 509 -40.23 53.71 57.38
N ASP A 510 -39.07 53.06 57.37
CA ASP A 510 -38.33 52.69 56.16
C ASP A 510 -37.87 51.23 56.17
N ALA A 511 -37.88 50.59 55.00
CA ALA A 511 -37.50 49.19 54.85
C ALA A 511 -35.98 48.94 55.07
N ASN A 512 -35.13 49.93 54.75
CA ASN A 512 -33.68 49.86 55.01
C ASN A 512 -33.35 49.97 56.51
N VAL A 513 -34.16 50.75 57.24
CA VAL A 513 -34.06 50.84 58.72
C VAL A 513 -34.51 49.53 59.33
N LEU A 514 -35.59 48.93 58.83
CA LEU A 514 -36.04 47.59 59.24
C LEU A 514 -34.93 46.53 59.04
N GLN A 515 -34.25 46.55 57.89
CA GLN A 515 -33.14 45.63 57.61
C GLN A 515 -31.95 45.82 58.57
N THR A 516 -31.52 47.06 58.79
CA THR A 516 -30.40 47.39 59.70
C THR A 516 -30.72 47.04 61.15
N MET A 517 -31.97 47.23 61.58
CA MET A 517 -32.44 46.83 62.91
C MET A 517 -32.51 45.31 63.05
N LEU A 518 -32.94 44.60 62.01
CA LEU A 518 -32.93 43.14 61.99
C LEU A 518 -31.51 42.61 62.21
N ASP A 519 -30.49 43.21 61.60
CA ASP A 519 -29.08 42.81 61.74
C ASP A 519 -28.52 42.98 63.16
N GLN A 520 -29.16 43.80 64.01
CA GLN A 520 -28.73 44.13 65.36
C GLN A 520 -29.53 43.41 66.48
N LEU A 521 -30.62 42.70 66.14
CA LEU A 521 -31.54 42.09 67.11
C LEU A 521 -31.23 40.59 67.37
N PRO A 522 -31.43 40.08 68.62
CA PRO A 522 -31.36 38.65 68.95
C PRO A 522 -32.45 37.81 68.24
N GLU A 523 -32.17 36.52 67.97
CA GLU A 523 -33.05 35.63 67.17
C GLU A 523 -34.51 35.56 67.66
N ASP A 524 -34.74 35.57 68.98
CA ASP A 524 -36.09 35.47 69.57
C ASP A 524 -37.00 36.68 69.26
N GLN A 525 -36.41 37.84 68.93
CA GLN A 525 -37.13 39.06 68.56
C GLN A 525 -37.22 39.28 67.04
N ARG A 526 -36.41 38.54 66.25
CA ARG A 526 -36.40 38.62 64.79
C ARG A 526 -37.63 38.01 64.15
N THR A 527 -38.20 36.96 64.74
CA THR A 527 -39.20 36.10 64.07
C THR A 527 -40.47 36.86 63.64
N ALA A 528 -40.87 37.89 64.40
CA ALA A 528 -42.04 38.71 64.07
C ALA A 528 -41.75 39.78 63.00
N LEU A 529 -40.52 40.29 62.92
CA LEU A 529 -40.10 41.34 61.98
C LEU A 529 -39.56 40.77 60.67
N ASP A 530 -39.06 39.53 60.67
CA ASP A 530 -38.54 38.82 59.49
C ASP A 530 -39.63 38.12 58.67
N TYR A 531 -40.88 38.54 58.83
CA TYR A 531 -41.98 37.99 58.05
C TYR A 531 -41.79 38.32 56.56
N VAL A 532 -41.80 37.27 55.74
CA VAL A 532 -41.81 37.35 54.28
C VAL A 532 -43.16 36.86 53.79
N HIS A 533 -43.80 37.65 52.93
CA HIS A 533 -45.09 37.32 52.34
C HIS A 533 -44.99 35.98 51.56
N PRO A 534 -45.88 34.99 51.77
CA PRO A 534 -45.71 33.66 51.20
C PRO A 534 -45.51 33.58 49.67
N PRO A 535 -46.15 34.44 48.84
CA PRO A 535 -45.80 34.56 47.41
C PRO A 535 -44.34 34.91 47.12
N VAL A 536 -43.68 35.67 47.99
CA VAL A 536 -42.25 35.99 47.86
C VAL A 536 -41.39 34.79 48.25
N THR A 537 -41.76 34.03 49.29
CA THR A 537 -41.05 32.78 49.61
C THR A 537 -41.22 31.73 48.52
N SER A 538 -42.42 31.62 47.94
CA SER A 538 -42.70 30.73 46.81
C SER A 538 -41.95 31.14 45.54
N TYR A 539 -41.83 32.45 45.27
CA TYR A 539 -40.99 32.97 44.19
C TYR A 539 -39.52 32.58 44.37
N ARG A 540 -38.96 32.83 45.56
CA ARG A 540 -37.57 32.50 45.88
C ARG A 540 -37.28 31.02 45.72
N TRP A 541 -38.15 30.18 46.29
CA TRP A 541 -38.05 28.74 46.13
C TRP A 541 -38.08 28.34 44.65
N LEU A 542 -38.99 28.90 43.85
CA LEU A 542 -39.08 28.57 42.43
C LEU A 542 -37.79 28.93 41.68
N VAL A 543 -37.23 30.12 41.94
CA VAL A 543 -35.97 30.60 41.34
C VAL A 543 -34.84 29.62 41.65
N ASP A 544 -34.64 29.29 42.93
CA ASP A 544 -33.59 28.37 43.38
C ASP A 544 -33.71 26.97 42.74
N GLN A 545 -34.93 26.55 42.39
CA GLN A 545 -35.19 25.25 41.77
C GLN A 545 -34.93 25.23 40.26
N ILE A 546 -35.27 26.30 39.54
CA ILE A 546 -35.20 26.31 38.06
C ILE A 546 -33.87 26.85 37.54
N ASP A 547 -33.07 27.47 38.41
CA ASP A 547 -31.79 28.06 38.02
C ASP A 547 -30.83 27.00 37.42
N GLY A 548 -30.21 27.35 36.31
CA GLY A 548 -29.30 26.46 35.55
C GLY A 548 -29.94 25.21 34.92
N CYS A 549 -31.26 24.99 35.06
CA CYS A 549 -31.95 23.79 34.55
C CYS A 549 -32.64 24.01 33.20
N LEU A 550 -32.92 25.26 32.82
CA LEU A 550 -33.64 25.65 31.61
C LEU A 550 -32.74 26.48 30.69
N ASP A 551 -33.13 26.57 29.41
CA ASP A 551 -32.53 27.51 28.47
C ASP A 551 -32.70 28.95 28.97
N GLU A 552 -31.67 29.79 28.76
CA GLU A 552 -31.59 31.17 29.26
C GLU A 552 -32.85 31.99 28.93
N HIS A 553 -33.33 31.91 27.69
CA HIS A 553 -34.53 32.63 27.24
C HIS A 553 -35.83 32.14 27.91
N VAL A 554 -35.95 30.83 28.16
CA VAL A 554 -37.13 30.25 28.79
C VAL A 554 -37.12 30.57 30.29
N LEU A 555 -35.95 30.51 30.90
CA LEU A 555 -35.72 30.89 32.29
C LEU A 555 -36.10 32.35 32.53
N GLU A 556 -35.56 33.27 31.72
CA GLU A 556 -35.88 34.71 31.81
C GLU A 556 -37.39 34.96 31.71
N GLY A 557 -38.07 34.34 30.72
CA GLY A 557 -39.51 34.50 30.55
C GLY A 557 -40.33 34.04 31.77
N ILE A 558 -39.98 32.90 32.37
CA ILE A 558 -40.66 32.38 33.57
C ILE A 558 -40.36 33.27 34.78
N LEU A 559 -39.13 33.75 34.94
CA LEU A 559 -38.73 34.62 36.04
C LEU A 559 -39.42 35.98 35.97
N GLU A 560 -39.54 36.57 34.77
CA GLU A 560 -40.29 37.80 34.55
C GLU A 560 -41.78 37.64 34.88
N GLU A 561 -42.39 36.54 34.43
CA GLU A 561 -43.79 36.20 34.74
C GLU A 561 -44.00 36.04 36.25
N ALA A 562 -43.16 35.25 36.91
CA ALA A 562 -43.21 35.02 38.35
C ALA A 562 -43.02 36.33 39.13
N ALA A 563 -42.11 37.19 38.68
CA ALA A 563 -41.85 38.47 39.28
C ALA A 563 -43.02 39.45 39.15
N ALA A 564 -43.64 39.51 37.96
CA ALA A 564 -44.83 40.31 37.70
C ALA A 564 -46.01 39.83 38.56
N ALA A 565 -46.24 38.51 38.62
CA ALA A 565 -47.29 37.91 39.43
C ALA A 565 -47.10 38.21 40.93
N CYS A 566 -45.86 38.15 41.44
CA CYS A 566 -45.55 38.44 42.83
C CYS A 566 -45.78 39.93 43.17
N LYS A 567 -45.30 40.85 42.31
CA LYS A 567 -45.55 42.30 42.42
C LYS A 567 -47.05 42.60 42.44
N GLN A 568 -47.81 41.98 41.54
CA GLN A 568 -49.25 42.17 41.45
C GLN A 568 -49.97 41.63 42.70
N ASN A 569 -49.59 40.46 43.22
CA ASN A 569 -50.17 39.91 44.45
C ASN A 569 -49.86 40.78 45.68
N LEU A 570 -48.61 41.26 45.80
CA LEU A 570 -48.21 42.18 46.88
C LEU A 570 -49.05 43.46 46.90
N LEU A 571 -49.30 44.07 45.73
CA LEU A 571 -50.11 45.28 45.62
C LEU A 571 -51.62 45.03 45.81
N ALA A 572 -52.14 43.96 45.22
CA ALA A 572 -53.59 43.70 45.19
C ALA A 572 -54.13 43.02 46.46
N GLN A 573 -53.34 42.15 47.10
CA GLN A 573 -53.74 41.37 48.27
C GLN A 573 -53.00 41.82 49.53
N GLY A 574 -51.67 41.88 49.48
CA GLY A 574 -50.83 42.21 50.64
C GLY A 574 -51.08 43.64 51.16
N ALA A 575 -50.83 44.64 50.33
CA ALA A 575 -51.03 46.05 50.66
C ALA A 575 -52.48 46.37 51.01
N ARG A 576 -53.44 45.75 50.31
CA ARG A 576 -54.87 45.88 50.61
C ARG A 576 -55.21 45.36 52.01
N PHE A 577 -54.73 44.18 52.37
CA PHE A 577 -54.92 43.62 53.70
C PHE A 577 -54.32 44.50 54.80
N VAL A 578 -53.10 45.02 54.58
CA VAL A 578 -52.46 45.96 55.53
C VAL A 578 -53.30 47.22 55.74
N ARG A 579 -53.85 47.79 54.66
CA ARG A 579 -54.73 48.97 54.74
C ARG A 579 -56.01 48.69 55.52
N GLU A 580 -56.63 47.52 55.32
CA GLU A 580 -57.85 47.11 56.03
C GLU A 580 -57.64 46.89 57.55
N GLN A 581 -56.39 46.71 58.01
CA GLN A 581 -56.02 46.55 59.43
C GLN A 581 -55.64 47.87 60.14
N CYS A 582 -55.76 49.02 59.47
CA CYS A 582 -55.39 50.34 60.00
C CYS A 582 -56.61 51.27 60.12
N ALA A 583 -56.76 51.97 61.25
CA ALA A 583 -57.89 52.90 61.46
C ALA A 583 -57.65 54.31 60.89
N LYS A 584 -56.39 54.72 60.71
CA LYS A 584 -55.99 56.03 60.16
C LYS A 584 -55.45 55.87 58.74
N GLU A 585 -55.93 56.70 57.82
CA GLU A 585 -55.60 56.62 56.39
C GLU A 585 -54.10 56.91 56.12
N SER A 586 -53.51 57.91 56.76
CA SER A 586 -52.07 58.23 56.63
C SER A 586 -51.16 57.13 57.17
N GLU A 587 -51.57 56.40 58.21
CA GLU A 587 -50.80 55.29 58.78
C GLU A 587 -50.93 54.03 57.89
N ALA A 588 -52.12 53.82 57.33
CA ALA A 588 -52.43 52.72 56.41
C ALA A 588 -51.57 52.77 55.14
N GLU A 589 -51.38 53.96 54.57
CA GLU A 589 -50.55 54.15 53.37
C GLU A 589 -49.06 53.93 53.66
N GLN A 590 -48.56 54.47 54.77
CA GLN A 590 -47.16 54.31 55.18
C GLN A 590 -46.81 52.84 55.47
N LEU A 591 -47.63 52.13 56.25
CA LEU A 591 -47.38 50.72 56.57
C LEU A 591 -47.57 49.80 55.35
N ALA A 592 -48.51 50.11 54.45
CA ALA A 592 -48.66 49.36 53.20
C ALA A 592 -47.47 49.57 52.25
N HIS A 593 -46.93 50.80 52.18
CA HIS A 593 -45.72 51.09 51.42
C HIS A 593 -44.49 50.38 52.03
N LEU A 594 -44.35 50.39 53.36
CA LEU A 594 -43.31 49.65 54.07
C LEU A 594 -43.41 48.14 53.82
N PHE A 595 -44.61 47.56 53.87
CA PHE A 595 -44.83 46.15 53.60
C PHE A 595 -44.42 45.74 52.18
N VAL A 596 -44.81 46.54 51.18
CA VAL A 596 -44.45 46.28 49.77
C VAL A 596 -42.95 46.43 49.56
N THR A 597 -42.35 47.52 50.02
CA THR A 597 -40.90 47.78 49.84
C THR A 597 -40.04 46.74 50.57
N TRP A 598 -40.41 46.33 51.78
CA TRP A 598 -39.75 45.25 52.51
C TRP A 598 -39.76 43.93 51.74
N ASN A 599 -40.93 43.52 51.24
CA ASN A 599 -41.07 42.26 50.50
C ASN A 599 -40.41 42.30 49.12
N LEU A 600 -40.38 43.46 48.45
CA LEU A 600 -39.63 43.65 47.20
C LEU A 600 -38.11 43.59 47.42
N LEU A 601 -37.60 44.15 48.52
CA LEU A 601 -36.18 44.02 48.87
C LEU A 601 -35.79 42.54 49.07
N ARG A 602 -36.63 41.77 49.78
CA ARG A 602 -36.44 40.33 49.98
C ARG A 602 -36.54 39.50 48.69
N MET A 603 -37.32 39.97 47.73
CA MET A 603 -37.43 39.37 46.40
C MET A 603 -36.18 39.66 45.54
N HIS A 604 -35.64 40.88 45.59
CA HIS A 604 -34.42 41.24 44.85
C HIS A 604 -33.15 40.60 45.41
N GLN A 605 -33.09 40.35 46.73
CA GLN A 605 -31.96 39.68 47.37
C GLN A 605 -31.75 38.23 46.89
N SER A 606 -32.76 37.57 46.33
CA SER A 606 -32.63 36.19 45.81
C SER A 606 -32.15 36.11 44.37
N VAL A 607 -32.05 37.23 43.64
CA VAL A 607 -31.59 37.27 42.24
C VAL A 607 -30.10 37.64 42.14
N LEU A 608 -29.52 38.13 43.25
CA LEU A 608 -28.13 38.61 43.35
C LEU A 608 -27.20 37.65 44.11
N GLN A 609 -27.73 36.55 44.63
CA GLN A 609 -26.97 35.43 45.19
C GLN A 609 -26.92 34.33 44.16
#